data_AF-A0A7V0UJE0-F1
#
_entry.id   AF-A0A7V0UJE0-F1
#
_cell.length_a   1.000
_cell.length_b   1.000
_cell.length_c   1.000
_cell.angle_alpha   90.00
_cell.angle_beta   90.00
_cell.angle_gamma   90.00
#
_symmetry.space_group_name_H-M   'P 1'
#
loop_
_entity.id
_entity.type
_entity.pdbx_description
1 polymer ?
#
loop_
_entity_poly.entity_id
_entity_poly.type
_entity_poly.pdbx_seq_one_letter_code
_entity_poly.pdbx_strand_id
1 'polypeptide(L)' 'MDKRKTGKIQHPAKPPSRLKEQLVQIRLTTEQRQKFQQAADRLGLDLSSWIRMVCLKATESGD' A
#
# COMPACT_ATOMS: atom_id res chain seq x y z
N MET A 1 -19.04 25.41 -49.69
CA MET A 1 -19.63 24.78 -48.48
C MET A 1 -18.64 23.71 -48.06
N ASP A 2 -17.68 24.06 -47.22
CA ASP A 2 -16.49 23.22 -47.03
C ASP A 2 -16.30 22.90 -45.55
N LYS A 3 -16.38 21.60 -45.27
CA LYS A 3 -16.67 20.98 -43.97
C LYS A 3 -15.45 21.05 -43.06
N ARG A 4 -15.59 21.66 -41.87
CA ARG A 4 -14.56 21.67 -40.82
C ARG A 4 -14.36 20.24 -40.29
N LYS A 5 -13.16 19.68 -40.50
CA LYS A 5 -12.75 18.39 -39.93
C LYS A 5 -12.22 18.65 -38.51
N THR A 6 -13.04 18.38 -37.50
CA THR A 6 -12.62 18.42 -36.10
C THR A 6 -11.65 17.27 -35.83
N GLY A 7 -10.37 17.61 -35.67
CA GLY A 7 -9.34 16.66 -35.25
C GLY A 7 -9.66 16.16 -33.84
N LYS A 8 -9.83 14.84 -33.69
CA LYS A 8 -9.90 14.20 -32.38
C LYS A 8 -8.53 14.35 -31.73
N ILE A 9 -8.45 15.20 -30.70
CA ILE A 9 -7.28 15.28 -29.83
C ILE A 9 -7.22 13.94 -29.09
N GLN A 10 -6.23 13.12 -29.42
CA GLN A 10 -5.96 11.88 -28.71
C GLN A 10 -5.46 12.24 -27.32
N HIS A 11 -6.29 12.06 -26.30
CA HIS A 11 -5.83 12.18 -24.92
C HIS A 11 -4.76 11.11 -24.66
N PRO A 12 -3.59 11.47 -24.12
CA PRO A 12 -2.55 10.51 -23.79
C PRO A 12 -3.08 9.49 -22.78
N ALA A 13 -2.69 8.23 -22.96
CA ALA A 13 -3.10 7.12 -22.11
C ALA A 13 -2.92 7.47 -20.62
N LYS A 14 -4.00 7.33 -19.84
CA LYS A 14 -3.96 7.54 -18.39
C LYS A 14 -2.84 6.67 -17.81
N PRO A 15 -1.90 7.22 -17.02
CA PRO A 15 -0.91 6.40 -16.34
C PRO A 15 -1.60 5.37 -15.45
N PRO A 16 -1.03 4.16 -15.27
CA PRO A 16 -1.62 3.13 -14.44
C PRO A 16 -1.91 3.70 -13.05
N SER A 17 -3.17 3.58 -12.62
CA SER A 17 -3.59 4.01 -11.30
C SER A 17 -2.68 3.37 -10.26
N ARG A 18 -1.87 4.16 -9.55
CA ARG A 18 -1.16 3.68 -8.37
C ARG A 18 -2.19 2.98 -7.48
N LEU A 19 -1.91 1.73 -7.10
CA LEU A 19 -2.78 1.01 -6.18
C LEU A 19 -2.98 1.90 -4.96
N LYS A 20 -4.24 2.23 -4.65
CA LYS A 20 -4.55 3.11 -3.52
C LYS A 20 -4.22 2.35 -2.24
N GLU A 21 -3.21 2.80 -1.52
CA GLU A 21 -2.91 2.30 -0.19
C GLU A 21 -4.09 2.62 0.73
N GLN A 22 -4.55 1.62 1.48
CA GLN A 22 -5.60 1.78 2.48
C GLN A 22 -4.99 1.75 3.87
N LEU A 23 -5.40 2.70 4.71
CA LEU A 23 -4.94 2.78 6.10
C LEU A 23 -5.74 1.81 6.98
N VAL A 24 -5.03 0.96 7.71
CA VAL A 24 -5.60 0.04 8.70
C VAL A 24 -5.25 0.56 10.09
N GLN A 25 -6.26 0.79 10.93
CA GLN A 25 -6.08 1.16 12.34
C GLN A 25 -6.25 -0.07 13.23
N ILE A 26 -5.34 -0.26 14.17
CA ILE A 26 -5.35 -1.37 15.13
C ILE A 26 -5.27 -0.79 16.54
N ARG A 27 -6.11 -1.28 17.46
CA ARG A 27 -6.04 -0.93 18.88
C ARG A 27 -5.09 -1.88 19.58
N LEU A 28 -4.09 -1.33 20.25
CA LEU A 28 -3.08 -2.09 21.00
C LEU A 28 -3.00 -1.54 22.42
N THR A 29 -2.71 -2.40 23.38
CA THR A 29 -2.24 -1.95 24.68
C THR A 29 -0.83 -1.36 24.56
N THR A 30 -0.42 -0.55 25.54
CA THR A 30 0.94 0.00 25.59
C THR A 30 2.01 -1.11 25.54
N GLU A 31 1.78 -2.21 26.26
CA GLU A 31 2.70 -3.34 26.29
C GLU A 31 2.79 -4.05 24.93
N GLN A 32 1.66 -4.27 24.25
CA GLN A 32 1.64 -4.87 22.90
C GLN A 32 2.40 -3.99 21.90
N ARG A 33 2.18 -2.67 21.94
CA ARG A 33 2.89 -1.74 21.06
C ARG A 33 4.40 -1.77 21.30
N GLN A 34 4.85 -1.82 22.56
CA GLN A 34 6.27 -1.92 22.87
C GLN A 34 6.89 -3.24 22.37
N LYS A 35 6.22 -4.37 22.59
CA LYS A 35 6.68 -5.68 22.10
C LYS A 35 6.82 -5.68 20.57
N PHE A 36 5.85 -5.11 19.85
CA PHE A 36 5.92 -5.01 18.38
C PHE A 36 7.02 -4.07 17.92
N GLN A 37 7.21 -2.94 18.59
CA GLN A 37 8.28 -2.00 18.27
C GLN A 37 9.66 -2.63 18.46
N GLN A 38 9.87 -3.39 19.54
CA GLN A 38 11.13 -4.13 19.76
C GLN A 38 11.36 -5.20 18.69
N ALA A 39 10.31 -5.90 18.26
CA ALA A 39 10.43 -6.89 17.19
C ALA A 39 10.78 -6.25 15.83
N ALA A 40 10.21 -5.06 15.54
CA ALA A 40 10.54 -4.28 14.35
C ALA A 40 11.99 -3.78 14.40
N ASP A 41 12.43 -3.26 15.55
CA ASP A 41 13.79 -2.72 15.76
C ASP A 41 14.88 -3.79 15.57
N ARG A 42 14.65 -5.01 16.06
CA ARG A 42 15.55 -6.17 15.83
C ARG A 42 15.78 -6.49 14.35
N LEU A 43 14.85 -6.10 13.49
CA LEU A 43 14.91 -6.32 12.05
C LEU A 43 15.27 -5.03 11.29
N GLY A 44 15.54 -3.92 11.98
CA GLY A 44 15.82 -2.62 11.39
C GLY A 44 14.64 -2.03 10.61
N LEU A 45 13.41 -2.42 10.95
CA LEU A 45 12.18 -1.99 10.29
C LEU A 45 11.41 -1.00 11.15
N ASP A 46 10.64 -0.11 10.50
CA ASP A 46 9.59 0.62 11.21
C ASP A 46 8.42 -0.32 11.55
N LEU A 47 7.60 0.09 12.51
CA LEU A 47 6.50 -0.73 13.04
C LEU A 47 5.47 -1.11 11.96
N SER A 48 5.12 -0.19 11.05
CA SER A 48 4.14 -0.44 9.99
C SER A 48 4.69 -1.41 8.95
N SER A 49 5.95 -1.26 8.54
CA SER A 49 6.61 -2.20 7.62
C SER A 49 6.73 -3.59 8.22
N TRP A 50 7.08 -3.67 9.51
CA TRP A 50 7.17 -4.93 10.23
C TRP A 50 5.81 -5.64 10.33
N ILE A 51 4.75 -4.93 10.74
CA ILE A 51 3.39 -5.49 10.83
C ILE A 51 2.95 -6.00 9.45
N ARG A 52 3.15 -5.21 8.39
CA ARG A 52 2.79 -5.62 7.02
C ARG A 52 3.51 -6.91 6.61
N MET A 53 4.81 -6.99 6.86
CA MET A 53 5.61 -8.18 6.54
C MET A 53 5.09 -9.42 7.28
N VAL A 54 4.80 -9.30 8.58
CA VAL A 54 4.26 -10.41 9.38
C VAL A 54 2.89 -10.87 8.86
N CYS A 55 1.99 -9.93 8.54
CA CYS A 55 0.68 -10.25 7.99
C CYS A 55 0.78 -10.96 6.62
N LEU A 56 1.65 -10.48 5.72
CA LEU A 56 1.85 -11.11 4.42
C LEU A 56 2.40 -12.53 4.56
N LYS A 57 3.43 -12.73 5.40
CA LYS A 57 4.01 -14.05 5.66
C LYS A 57 2.97 -15.04 6.21
N ALA A 58 2.07 -14.56 7.08
CA ALA A 58 0.99 -15.37 7.62
C ALA A 58 -0.02 -15.81 6.54
N THR A 59 -0.22 -15.01 5.49
CA THR A 59 -1.08 -15.36 4.35
C THR A 59 -0.40 -16.27 3.33
N GLU A 60 0.93 -16.26 3.25
CA GLU A 60 1.69 -17.13 2.35
C GLU A 60 1.87 -18.55 2.92
N SER A 61 1.72 -18.73 4.23
CA SER A 61 1.88 -20.02 4.92
C SER A 61 0.58 -20.85 4.95
N GLY A 62 -0.37 -20.54 4.06
CA GLY A 62 -1.63 -21.26 3.89
C GLY A 62 -1.64 -22.04 2.58
N ASP A 63 -0.87 -23.13 2.53
CA ASP A 63 -1.03 -24.27 1.60
C ASP A 63 -0.61 -25.55 2.35
#